data_AF-A0A0L0LLT8-F1
#
_entry.id   AF-A0A0L0LLT8-F1
#
_cell.length_a   1.000
_cell.length_b   1.000
_cell.length_c   1.000
_cell.angle_alpha   90.00
_cell.angle_beta   90.00
_cell.angle_gamma   90.00
#
_symmetry.space_group_name_H-M   'P 1'
#
loop_
_entity.id
_entity.type
_entity.pdbx_description
1 polymer ?
#
loop_
_entity_poly.entity_id
_entity_poly.type
_entity_poly.pdbx_seq_one_letter_code
_entity_poly.pdbx_strand_id
1 'polypeptide(L)'
;MQFSKNTIIAIVLAVIVLAAAGYMFFGKPNTQTGITADSSTKSAAELTFINLTAEIQPVKFDTSILFDPRFRALEDLHTAIIPETAGRKDPFAPLPGLSTK
;
A
#
# COMPACT_ATOMS: atom_id res chain seq x y z
N MET A 1 34.93 29.65 35.10
CA MET A 1 33.61 30.32 35.14
C MET A 1 32.67 29.45 35.96
N GLN A 2 32.16 29.94 37.08
CA GLN A 2 31.13 29.21 37.84
C GLN A 2 29.76 29.69 37.36
N PHE A 3 28.94 28.77 36.84
CA PHE A 3 27.58 29.09 36.41
C PHE A 3 26.65 29.08 37.63
N SER A 4 25.83 30.13 37.76
CA SER A 4 24.83 30.19 38.83
C SER A 4 23.75 29.12 38.59
N LYS A 5 23.12 28.63 39.68
CA LYS A 5 22.04 27.63 39.58
C LYS A 5 20.91 28.09 38.66
N ASN A 6 20.59 29.38 38.67
CA ASN A 6 19.57 29.97 37.80
C ASN A 6 20.00 29.96 36.33
N THR A 7 21.27 30.20 36.04
CA THR A 7 21.82 30.10 34.68
C THR A 7 21.75 28.66 34.16
N ILE A 8 22.06 27.68 35.01
CA ILE A 8 21.95 26.25 34.67
C ILE A 8 20.50 25.87 34.39
N ILE A 9 19.56 26.29 35.24
CA ILE A 9 18.12 26.05 35.06
C ILE A 9 17.60 26.67 33.76
N ALA A 10 18.01 27.90 33.45
CA ALA A 10 17.60 28.58 32.22
C ALA A 10 18.12 27.87 30.95
N ILE A 11 19.36 27.38 30.97
CA ILE A 11 19.94 26.61 29.87
C ILE A 11 19.19 25.30 29.66
N VAL A 12 18.89 24.57 30.74
CA VAL A 12 18.14 23.30 30.66
C VAL A 12 16.74 23.53 30.08
N LEU A 13 16.03 24.56 30.53
CA LEU A 13 14.73 24.92 29.98
C LEU A 13 14.81 25.27 28.49
N ALA A 14 15.81 26.06 28.08
CA ALA A 14 16.00 26.42 26.68
C ALA A 14 16.25 25.19 25.80
N VAL A 15 17.05 24.23 26.27
CA VAL A 15 17.32 22.97 25.55
C VAL A 15 16.05 22.13 25.41
N ILE A 16 15.23 22.01 26.46
CA ILE A 16 13.98 21.26 26.42
C ILE A 16 13.00 21.87 25.40
N VAL A 17 12.85 23.20 25.40
CA VAL A 17 11.97 23.90 24.46
C VAL A 17 12.45 23.71 23.02
N LEU A 18 13.76 23.84 22.77
CA LEU A 18 14.34 23.61 21.45
C LEU A 18 14.20 22.16 20.98
N ALA A 19 14.38 21.19 21.87
CA ALA A 19 14.20 19.77 21.56
C ALA A 19 12.72 19.45 21.24
N ALA A 20 11.78 20.00 22.01
CA ALA A 20 10.35 19.83 21.76
C ALA A 20 9.92 20.47 20.42
N ALA A 21 10.40 21.68 20.12
CA ALA A 21 10.17 22.33 18.84
C ALA A 21 10.77 21.52 17.68
N GLY A 22 12.03 21.08 17.81
CA GLY A 22 12.70 20.26 16.81
C GLY A 22 11.96 18.94 16.55
N TYR A 23 11.46 18.28 17.59
CA TYR A 23 10.65 17.08 17.45
C TYR A 23 9.31 17.33 16.74
N MET A 24 8.64 18.45 17.04
CA MET A 24 7.39 18.79 16.35
C MET A 24 7.57 19.15 14.88
N PHE A 25 8.67 19.81 14.52
CA PHE A 25 8.93 20.24 13.14
C PHE A 25 9.58 19.14 12.27
N PHE A 26 10.48 18.32 12.82
CA PHE A 26 11.26 17.35 12.05
C PHE A 26 11.00 15.88 12.43
N GLY A 27 10.47 15.64 13.63
CA GLY A 27 10.30 14.28 14.19
C GLY A 27 8.94 13.63 13.89
N LYS A 28 7.97 14.38 13.36
CA LYS A 28 6.72 13.77 12.89
C LYS A 28 6.97 13.07 11.55
N PRO A 29 6.92 11.73 11.48
CA PRO A 29 6.88 11.05 10.19
C PRO A 29 5.67 11.60 9.43
N ASN A 30 5.88 11.99 8.17
CA ASN A 30 4.81 12.43 7.30
C ASN A 30 3.87 11.25 7.09
N THR A 31 2.87 11.09 7.96
CA THR A 31 1.72 10.21 7.75
C THR A 31 0.86 10.86 6.69
N GLN A 32 1.39 10.93 5.48
CA GLN A 32 0.68 11.41 4.32
C GLN A 32 -0.47 10.43 4.13
N THR A 33 -1.70 10.87 4.44
CA THR A 33 -2.90 10.15 4.06
C THR A 33 -2.83 9.94 2.55
N GLY A 34 -3.05 8.71 2.08
CA GLY A 34 -2.89 8.32 0.66
C GLY A 34 -3.81 9.06 -0.32
N ILE A 35 -4.57 10.05 0.14
CA ILE A 35 -5.42 10.93 -0.63
C ILE A 35 -5.16 12.37 -0.19
N THR A 36 -4.73 13.21 -1.13
CA THR A 36 -4.73 14.67 -1.01
C THR A 36 -6.08 15.15 -1.53
N ALA A 37 -6.93 15.67 -0.66
CA ALA A 37 -8.16 16.34 -1.09
C ALA A 37 -7.77 17.63 -1.82
N ASP A 38 -8.06 17.71 -3.12
CA ASP A 38 -8.01 18.99 -3.81
C ASP A 38 -9.11 19.90 -3.25
N SER A 39 -8.83 21.19 -3.14
CA SER A 39 -9.64 22.19 -2.42
C SER A 39 -11.02 22.47 -3.02
N SER A 40 -11.47 21.63 -3.96
CA SER A 40 -12.79 21.67 -4.59
C SER A 40 -13.61 20.42 -4.27
N THR A 41 -13.87 20.12 -2.99
CA THR A 41 -14.91 19.15 -2.61
C THR A 41 -16.25 19.60 -3.19
N LYS A 42 -16.68 18.94 -4.27
CA LYS A 42 -17.84 19.38 -5.08
C LYS A 42 -19.13 18.63 -4.73
N SER A 43 -19.06 17.59 -3.89
CA SER A 43 -20.25 16.82 -3.48
C SER A 43 -20.11 16.22 -2.09
N ALA A 44 -21.22 16.14 -1.36
CA ALA A 44 -21.29 15.43 -0.08
C ALA A 44 -20.87 13.95 -0.21
N ALA A 45 -21.07 13.33 -1.38
CA ALA A 45 -20.62 11.97 -1.65
C ALA A 45 -19.09 11.84 -1.68
N GLU A 46 -18.38 12.86 -2.17
CA GLU A 46 -16.92 12.89 -2.24
C GLU A 46 -16.29 12.97 -0.84
N LEU A 47 -16.86 13.81 0.04
CA LEU A 47 -16.46 13.91 1.45
C LEU A 47 -16.66 12.58 2.19
N THR A 48 -17.81 11.93 1.99
CA THR A 48 -18.08 10.62 2.59
C THR A 48 -17.09 9.56 2.11
N PHE A 49 -16.73 9.55 0.82
CA PHE A 49 -15.74 8.63 0.26
C PHE A 49 -14.34 8.87 0.81
N ILE A 50 -13.89 10.13 0.91
CA ILE A 50 -12.58 10.49 1.48
C ILE A 50 -12.51 10.07 2.95
N ASN A 51 -13.56 10.34 3.73
CA ASN A 51 -13.62 9.95 5.13
C ASN A 51 -13.60 8.42 5.31
N LEU A 52 -14.36 7.68 4.50
CA LEU A 52 -14.36 6.22 4.54
C LEU A 52 -12.99 5.67 4.15
N THR A 53 -12.36 6.23 3.13
CA THR A 53 -11.03 5.79 2.69
C THR A 53 -9.95 6.10 3.73
N ALA A 54 -10.10 7.20 4.48
CA ALA A 54 -9.23 7.52 5.61
C ALA A 54 -9.43 6.58 6.82
N GLU A 55 -10.63 6.01 6.98
CA GLU A 55 -10.95 5.02 8.01
C GLU A 55 -10.41 3.63 7.68
N ILE A 56 -10.28 3.30 6.39
CA ILE A 56 -9.57 2.10 5.94
C ILE A 56 -8.10 2.25 6.34
N GLN A 57 -7.75 1.66 7.49
CA GLN A 57 -6.37 1.49 7.90
C GLN A 57 -5.59 0.90 6.73
N PRO A 58 -4.38 1.40 6.43
CA PRO A 58 -3.55 0.79 5.40
C PRO A 58 -3.38 -0.69 5.75
N VAL A 59 -4.05 -1.56 5.00
CA VAL A 59 -3.92 -3.00 5.16
C VAL A 59 -2.52 -3.35 4.74
N LYS A 60 -1.63 -3.48 5.72
CA LYS A 60 -0.29 -3.97 5.48
C LYS A 60 -0.40 -5.47 5.29
N PHE A 61 -0.11 -5.93 4.09
CA PHE A 61 0.02 -7.35 3.83
C PHE A 61 1.23 -7.89 4.59
N ASP A 62 0.98 -8.74 5.58
CA ASP A 62 2.03 -9.40 6.33
C ASP A 62 2.67 -10.48 5.45
N THR A 63 3.88 -10.19 4.96
CA THR A 63 4.65 -11.12 4.12
C THR A 63 5.43 -12.13 4.95
N SER A 64 5.46 -12.03 6.28
CA SER A 64 6.20 -12.93 7.16
C SER A 64 5.83 -14.40 6.95
N ILE A 65 4.56 -14.67 6.65
CA ILE A 65 4.05 -16.02 6.38
C ILE A 65 4.70 -16.66 5.15
N LEU A 66 5.11 -15.85 4.16
CA LEU A 66 5.72 -16.35 2.92
C LEU A 66 7.17 -16.78 3.12
N PHE A 67 7.80 -16.37 4.23
CA PHE A 67 9.16 -16.75 4.57
C PHE A 67 9.25 -17.98 5.47
N ASP A 68 8.13 -18.44 6.03
CA ASP A 68 8.09 -19.63 6.87
C ASP A 68 8.47 -20.87 6.03
N PRO A 69 9.41 -21.72 6.51
CA PRO A 69 9.89 -22.90 5.79
C PRO A 69 8.77 -23.82 5.31
N ARG A 70 7.63 -23.87 6.00
CA ARG A 70 6.46 -24.69 5.62
C ARG A 70 5.83 -24.21 4.33
N PHE A 71 5.82 -22.90 4.06
CA PHE A 71 5.31 -22.34 2.82
C PHE A 71 6.35 -22.34 1.70
N ARG A 72 7.64 -22.28 2.05
CA ARG A 72 8.74 -22.39 1.07
C ARG A 72 9.00 -23.83 0.60
N ALA A 73 8.53 -24.82 1.36
CA ALA A 73 8.62 -26.24 1.02
C ALA A 73 7.40 -26.76 0.26
N LEU A 74 6.40 -25.90 -0.03
CA LEU A 74 5.27 -26.28 -0.86
C LEU A 74 5.75 -26.52 -2.28
N GLU A 75 5.59 -27.76 -2.73
CA GLU A 75 5.82 -28.15 -4.12
C GLU A 75 4.60 -27.77 -4.95
N ASP A 76 4.83 -27.15 -6.11
CA ASP A 76 3.76 -26.85 -7.05
C ASP A 76 3.28 -28.17 -7.70
N LEU A 77 2.01 -28.52 -7.45
CA LEU A 77 1.36 -29.71 -8.02
C LEU A 77 0.62 -29.41 -9.33
N HIS A 78 0.79 -28.21 -9.89
CA HIS A 78 0.10 -27.83 -11.10
C HIS A 78 0.59 -28.66 -12.30
N THR A 79 -0.36 -29.23 -13.03
CA THR A 79 -0.11 -29.72 -14.39
C THR A 79 -0.07 -28.53 -15.33
N ALA A 80 1.00 -28.42 -16.12
CA ALA A 80 1.09 -27.42 -17.16
C ALA A 80 -0.10 -27.56 -18.13
N ILE A 81 -0.92 -26.52 -18.25
CA ILE A 81 -1.96 -26.44 -19.27
C ILE A 81 -1.28 -26.08 -20.58
N ILE A 82 -1.13 -27.06 -21.46
CA ILE A 82 -0.62 -26.81 -22.81
C ILE A 82 -1.74 -26.08 -23.57
N PRO A 83 -1.47 -24.91 -24.18
CA PRO A 83 -2.45 -24.21 -24.98
C PRO A 83 -2.91 -25.10 -26.15
N GLU A 84 -4.21 -25.39 -26.21
CA GLU A 84 -4.79 -26.02 -27.39
C GLU A 84 -4.93 -25.00 -28.52
N THR A 85 -4.77 -25.47 -29.76
CA THR A 85 -5.04 -24.60 -30.92
C THR A 85 -6.51 -24.21 -30.90
N ALA A 86 -6.81 -22.94 -31.18
CA ALA A 86 -8.18 -22.49 -31.32
C ALA A 86 -8.92 -23.37 -32.35
N GLY A 87 -10.07 -23.90 -31.94
CA GLY A 87 -10.91 -24.73 -32.81
C GLY A 87 -11.39 -23.97 -34.04
N ARG A 88 -12.00 -24.69 -34.98
CA ARG A 88 -12.63 -24.07 -36.16
C ARG A 88 -13.70 -23.08 -35.70
N LYS A 89 -13.77 -21.92 -36.36
CA LYS A 89 -14.81 -20.90 -36.11
C LYS A 89 -16.23 -21.48 -36.16
N ASP A 90 -16.45 -22.42 -37.07
CA ASP A 90 -17.65 -23.25 -37.15
C ASP A 90 -17.23 -24.72 -37.01
N PRO A 91 -17.61 -25.41 -35.92
CA PRO A 91 -17.24 -26.81 -35.70
C PRO A 91 -17.95 -27.75 -36.68
N PHE A 92 -19.07 -27.35 -37.27
CA PHE A 92 -19.90 -28.18 -38.16
C PHE A 92 -19.72 -27.87 -39.64
N ALA A 93 -18.97 -26.82 -40.01
CA ALA A 93 -18.74 -26.51 -41.42
C ALA A 93 -18.13 -27.72 -42.15
N PRO A 94 -18.46 -27.97 -43.43
CA PRO A 94 -17.89 -29.08 -44.19
C PRO A 94 -16.36 -29.03 -44.20
N LEU A 95 -15.72 -30.19 -44.18
CA LEU A 95 -14.28 -30.26 -44.37
C LEU A 95 -13.95 -29.91 -45.83
N PRO A 96 -12.99 -29.01 -46.09
CA PRO A 96 -12.57 -28.69 -47.44
C PRO A 96 -12.17 -29.98 -48.17
N GLY A 97 -12.80 -30.26 -49.31
CA GLY A 97 -12.53 -31.45 -50.12
C GLY A 97 -13.33 -32.71 -49.77
N LEU A 98 -14.19 -32.70 -48.74
CA LEU A 98 -15.12 -33.81 -48.47
C LEU A 98 -16.58 -33.53 -48.90
N SER A 99 -16.88 -32.28 -49.25
CA SER A 99 -18.20 -31.91 -49.80
C SER A 99 -18.21 -32.12 -51.31
N THR A 100 -18.19 -33.39 -51.73
CA THR A 100 -18.44 -33.75 -53.12
C THR A 100 -19.23 -35.05 -53.17
N LYS A 101 -20.54 -34.96 -52.89
CA LYS A 101 -21.60 -35.60 -53.67
C LYS A 101 -22.98 -35.13 -53.20
#